data_AF-A0A1E5US46-F1
#
_entry.id   AF-A0A1E5US46-F1
#
_cell.length_a   1.000
_cell.length_b   1.000
_cell.length_c   1.000
_cell.angle_alpha   90.00
_cell.angle_beta   90.00
_cell.angle_gamma   90.00
#
_symmetry.space_group_name_H-M   'P 1'
#
loop_
_entity.id
_entity.type
_entity.pdbx_description
1 polymer ?
#
loop_
_entity_poly.entity_id
_entity_poly.type
_entity_poly.pdbx_seq_one_letter_code
_entity_poly.pdbx_strand_id
1 'polypeptide(L)' 'LVIHAWAPQPSILAHTSVGCFVTHCGWNSALESITNAVHMIAWPLFAEQHMNALRC' A
#
# COMPACT_ATOMS: atom_id res chain seq x y z
N LEU A 1 -5.38 6.54 -17.63
CA LEU A 1 -5.10 7.79 -16.90
C LEU A 1 -3.90 7.56 -16.00
N VAL A 2 -2.98 8.52 -15.90
CA VAL A 2 -1.88 8.49 -14.93
C VAL A 2 -2.00 9.73 -14.06
N ILE A 3 -1.95 9.55 -12.74
CA ILE A 3 -2.03 10.65 -11.77
C ILE A 3 -0.60 10.99 -11.34
N HIS A 4 -0.24 12.27 -11.41
CA HIS A 4 1.10 12.75 -11.03
C HIS A 4 1.10 13.28 -9.59
N ALA A 5 2.21 13.09 -8.89
CA ALA A 5 2.51 13.55 -7.53
C ALA A 5 1.65 12.96 -6.40
N TRP A 6 0.33 13.12 -6.42
CA TRP A 6 -0.54 12.69 -5.30
C TRP A 6 -1.87 12.13 -5.78
N ALA A 7 -2.35 11.10 -5.08
CA ALA A 7 -3.67 10.51 -5.27
C ALA A 7 -4.32 10.22 -3.91
N PRO A 8 -5.66 10.17 -3.82
CA PRO A 8 -6.38 9.89 -2.57
C PRO A 8 -6.30 8.40 -2.21
N GLN A 9 -5.12 7.94 -1.77
CA GLN A 9 -4.82 6.52 -1.51
C GLN A 9 -5.87 5.79 -0.65
N PRO A 10 -6.36 6.33 0.48
CA PRO A 10 -7.37 5.63 1.28
C PRO A 10 -8.65 5.34 0.50
N SER A 11 -9.13 6.30 -0.29
CA SER A 11 -10.33 6.14 -1.12
C SER A 11 -10.11 5.15 -2.27
N ILE A 12 -8.89 5.10 -2.82
CA ILE A 12 -8.52 4.14 -3.86
C ILE A 12 -8.49 2.73 -3.28
N LEU A 13 -7.83 2.52 -2.14
CA LEU A 13 -7.72 1.20 -1.50
C LEU A 13 -9.07 0.66 -1.01
N ALA A 14 -10.02 1.54 -0.67
CA ALA A 14 -11.38 1.14 -0.30
C ALA A 14 -12.27 0.76 -1.51
N HIS A 15 -11.80 0.98 -2.75
CA HIS A 15 -12.61 0.72 -3.93
C HIS A 15 -12.55 -0.75 -4.34
N THR A 16 -13.72 -1.36 -4.58
CA THR A 16 -13.85 -2.81 -4.85
C THR A 16 -13.14 -3.29 -6.11
N SER A 17 -12.83 -2.39 -7.05
CA SER A 17 -12.04 -2.72 -8.24
C SER A 17 -10.53 -2.85 -7.99
N VAL A 18 -10.03 -2.50 -6.79
CA VAL A 18 -8.60 -2.63 -6.46
C VAL A 18 -8.32 -4.00 -5.86
N GLY A 19 -7.61 -4.84 -6.61
CA GLY A 19 -7.22 -6.18 -6.15
C GLY A 19 -5.82 -6.26 -5.51
N CYS A 20 -4.94 -5.29 -5.80
CA CYS A 20 -3.56 -5.30 -5.35
C CYS A 20 -2.95 -3.88 -5.26
N PHE A 21 -2.01 -3.69 -4.33
CA PHE A 21 -1.30 -2.45 -4.07
C PHE A 21 0.22 -2.68 -4.04
N VAL A 22 0.95 -2.07 -4.98
CA VAL A 22 2.42 -2.01 -4.93
C VAL A 22 2.81 -0.91 -3.96
N THR A 23 3.48 -1.25 -2.87
CA THR A 23 3.76 -0.32 -1.77
C THR A 23 5.17 -0.46 -1.25
N HIS A 24 5.70 0.63 -0.71
CA HIS A 24 6.98 0.62 -0.02
C HIS A 24 6.91 0.03 1.39
N CYS A 25 5.75 -0.49 1.81
CA CYS A 25 5.54 -1.11 3.12
C CYS A 25 5.80 -0.15 4.31
N GLY A 26 5.61 1.17 4.12
CA GLY A 26 5.52 2.10 5.23
C GLY A 26 4.29 1.78 6.08
N TRP A 27 4.42 1.87 7.41
CA TRP A 27 3.44 1.31 8.34
C TRP A 27 2.00 1.81 8.10
N ASN A 28 1.83 3.10 7.81
CA ASN A 28 0.50 3.66 7.51
C ASN A 28 -0.11 3.03 6.24
N SER A 29 0.66 2.95 5.15
CA SER A 29 0.18 2.37 3.89
C SER A 29 -0.08 0.86 4.01
N ALA A 30 0.72 0.15 4.82
CA ALA A 30 0.47 -1.25 5.12
C ALA A 30 -0.86 -1.43 5.87
N LEU A 31 -1.11 -0.62 6.91
CA LEU A 31 -2.37 -0.66 7.66
C LEU A 31 -3.59 -0.33 6.79
N GLU A 32 -3.48 0.65 5.88
CA GLU A 32 -4.55 0.97 4.94
C GLU A 32 -4.87 -0.21 4.01
N SER A 33 -3.85 -0.91 3.50
CA SER A 33 -4.03 -2.10 2.66
C SER A 33 -4.67 -3.26 3.43
N ILE A 34 -4.17 -3.55 4.64
CA ILE A 34 -4.68 -4.61 5.52
C ILE A 34 -6.15 -4.33 5.88
N THR A 35 -6.46 -3.11 6.27
CA THR A 35 -7.81 -2.71 6.69
C THR A 35 -8.83 -2.81 5.56
N ASN A 36 -8.41 -2.57 4.31
CA ASN A 36 -9.27 -2.70 3.13
C ASN A 36 -9.14 -4.06 2.43
N ALA A 37 -8.44 -5.03 3.03
CA ALA A 37 -8.22 -6.37 2.47
C ALA A 37 -7.61 -6.38 1.05
N VAL A 38 -6.72 -5.43 0.76
CA VAL A 38 -6.00 -5.34 -0.52
C VAL A 38 -4.63 -6.03 -0.39
N HIS A 39 -4.34 -6.95 -1.31
CA HIS A 39 -3.05 -7.66 -1.33
C HIS A 39 -1.89 -6.69 -1.65
N MET A 40 -0.78 -6.83 -0.93
CA MET A 40 0.41 -5.99 -1.15
C MET A 40 1.46 -6.70 -2.01
N ILE A 41 2.06 -5.95 -2.93
CA ILE A 41 3.36 -6.29 -3.53
C ILE A 41 4.39 -5.37 -2.87
N ALA A 42 5.28 -5.96 -2.09
CA ALA A 42 6.25 -5.23 -1.29
C ALA A 42 7.42 -4.70 -2.14
N TRP A 43 7.72 -3.41 -2.00
CA TRP A 43 8.88 -2.73 -2.58
C TRP A 43 9.54 -1.80 -1.54
N PRO A 44 10.13 -2.33 -0.46
CA PRO A 44 10.68 -1.51 0.62
C PRO A 44 11.84 -0.63 0.12
N LEU A 45 11.96 0.57 0.70
CA LEU A 45 12.97 1.56 0.32
C LEU A 45 13.91 1.93 1.47
N PHE A 46 13.38 2.23 2.66
CA PHE A 46 14.18 2.72 3.80
C PHE A 46 13.52 2.44 5.16
N ALA A 47 14.18 2.81 6.26
CA ALA A 47 13.71 2.62 7.64
C ALA A 47 13.29 1.16 7.92
N GLU A 48 12.18 0.94 8.64
CA GLU A 48 11.67 -0.36 9.04
C GLU A 48 10.89 -1.10 7.95
N GLN A 49 10.76 -0.51 6.76
CA GLN A 49 9.94 -1.04 5.66
C GLN A 49 10.32 -2.47 5.25
N HIS A 50 11.60 -2.83 5.33
CA HIS A 50 12.07 -4.19 5.05
C HIS A 50 11.54 -5.20 6.07
N MET A 51 11.43 -4.80 7.35
CA MET A 51 10.84 -5.66 8.39
C MET A 51 9.33 -5.78 8.20
N ASN A 52 8.66 -4.69 7.81
CA ASN A 52 7.23 -4.71 7.49
C ASN A 52 6.95 -5.60 6.27
N ALA A 53 7.73 -5.49 5.20
CA ALA A 53 7.59 -6.30 3.99
C ALA A 53 7.65 -7.82 4.23
N LEU A 54 8.35 -8.26 5.29
CA LEU A 54 8.45 -9.66 5.68
C LEU A 54 7.31 -10.13 6.59
N ARG A 55 6.53 -9.20 7.15
CA ARG A 55 5.54 -9.46 8.20
C ARG A 55 4.11 -9.08 7.82
N CYS A 56 3.95 -8.23 6.81
CA CYS A 56 2.67 -7.70 6.33
C CYS A 56 2.22 -8.36 5.03
#